data_AF-A0A2D7ZIY9-F1
#
_entry.id   AF-A0A2D7ZIY9-F1
#
_cell.length_a   1.000
_cell.length_b   1.000
_cell.length_c   1.000
_cell.angle_alpha   90.00
_cell.angle_beta   90.00
_cell.angle_gamma   90.00
#
_symmetry.space_group_name_H-M   'P 1'
#
loop_
_entity.id
_entity.type
_entity.pdbx_description
1 polymer ?
#
loop_
_entity_poly.entity_id
_entity_poly.type
_entity_poly.pdbx_seq_one_letter_code
_entity_poly.pdbx_strand_id
1 'polypeptide(L)' 'MRVQRPGGGKRLHADLENQAVNCNTQPMSLRTAIRDLVSQLPPGWQATKLLGYVILYKETARLYPDAEVIAYT' A
#
# COMPACT_ATOMS: atom_id res chain seq x y z
N MET A 1 -1.75 -11.60 2.78
CA MET A 1 -2.15 -10.24 3.19
C MET A 1 -3.57 -10.33 3.74
N ARG A 2 -3.79 -10.06 5.03
CA ARG A 2 -5.11 -10.20 5.67
C ARG A 2 -5.81 -8.84 5.67
N VAL A 3 -6.94 -8.74 4.98
CA VAL A 3 -7.84 -7.59 5.10
C VAL A 3 -8.62 -7.76 6.41
N GLN A 4 -8.26 -7.01 7.45
CA GLN A 4 -9.08 -6.91 8.66
C GLN A 4 -9.88 -5.61 8.60
N ARG A 5 -11.22 -5.71 8.56
CA ARG A 5 -12.10 -4.56 8.87
C ARG A 5 -13.32 -4.97 9.70
N PRO A 6 -13.68 -4.17 10.72
CA PRO A 6 -14.95 -4.29 11.43
C PRO A 6 -16.07 -3.67 10.57
N GLY A 7 -17.10 -4.45 10.28
CA GLY A 7 -18.42 -3.99 9.80
C GLY A 7 -18.47 -3.11 8.54
N GLY A 8 -18.93 -3.69 7.43
CA GLY A 8 -19.44 -2.93 6.28
C GLY A 8 -18.65 -3.14 4.99
N GLY A 9 -19.21 -3.91 4.06
CA GLY A 9 -18.65 -4.14 2.74
C GLY A 9 -18.52 -2.82 1.98
N LYS A 10 -17.29 -2.47 1.58
CA LYS A 10 -17.06 -1.36 0.66
C LYS A 10 -16.19 -1.83 -0.49
N ARG A 11 -16.64 -1.46 -1.69
CA ARG A 11 -15.97 -1.59 -2.99
C ARG A 11 -14.47 -1.31 -2.87
N LEU A 12 -13.68 -2.10 -3.59
CA LEU A 12 -12.28 -1.81 -3.85
C LEU A 12 -12.17 -0.41 -4.47
N HIS A 13 -11.04 0.27 -4.27
CA HIS A 13 -10.81 1.53 -4.98
C HIS A 13 -10.83 1.23 -6.49
N ALA A 14 -11.42 2.10 -7.31
CA ALA A 14 -11.56 1.87 -8.75
C ALA A 14 -10.22 1.53 -9.43
N ASP A 15 -9.16 2.26 -9.07
CA ASP A 15 -7.77 1.98 -9.49
C ASP A 15 -7.26 0.57 -9.18
N LEU A 16 -7.84 -0.12 -8.20
CA LEU A 16 -7.39 -1.44 -7.73
C LEU A 16 -8.32 -2.58 -8.16
N GLU A 17 -9.50 -2.31 -8.72
CA GLU A 17 -10.46 -3.36 -9.07
C GLU A 17 -9.91 -4.33 -10.13
N ASN A 18 -9.11 -3.85 -11.07
CA ASN A 18 -8.50 -4.65 -12.13
C ASN A 18 -6.97 -4.63 -12.11
N GLN A 19 -6.36 -4.18 -10.99
CA GLN A 19 -4.90 -4.08 -10.90
C GLN A 19 -4.31 -5.44 -10.53
N ALA A 20 -3.68 -6.09 -11.50
CA ALA A 20 -2.88 -7.27 -11.25
C ALA A 20 -1.55 -6.88 -10.59
N VAL A 21 -1.17 -7.63 -9.56
CA VAL A 21 0.14 -7.49 -8.90
C VAL A 21 0.84 -8.84 -8.98
N ASN A 22 2.09 -8.82 -9.42
CA ASN A 22 2.97 -9.97 -9.38
C ASN A 22 3.68 -10.02 -8.03
N CYS A 23 3.41 -11.09 -7.29
CA CYS A 23 4.09 -11.35 -6.02
C CYS A 23 5.36 -12.16 -6.31
N ASN A 24 6.52 -11.54 -6.13
CA ASN A 24 7.78 -12.26 -6.13
C ASN A 24 7.89 -13.16 -4.89
N THR A 25 8.14 -14.45 -5.09
CA THR A 25 8.23 -15.47 -4.03
C THR A 25 9.62 -15.63 -3.45
N GLN A 26 10.62 -14.89 -3.95
CA GLN A 26 11.98 -14.93 -3.42
C GLN A 26 12.05 -14.31 -2.02
N PRO A 27 12.91 -14.83 -1.13
CA PRO A 27 13.15 -14.23 0.18
C PRO A 27 13.60 -12.77 0.03
N MET A 28 12.87 -11.85 0.65
CA MET A 28 13.20 -10.43 0.63
C MET A 28 12.78 -9.74 1.92
N SER A 29 13.35 -8.56 2.16
CA SER A 29 12.92 -7.72 3.28
C SER A 29 11.48 -7.22 3.05
N LEU A 30 10.74 -7.01 4.14
CA LEU A 30 9.41 -6.40 4.08
C LEU A 30 9.42 -5.06 3.34
N ARG A 31 10.46 -4.24 3.54
CA ARG A 31 10.60 -2.94 2.86
C ARG A 31 10.76 -3.13 1.35
N THR A 32 11.50 -4.14 0.91
CA THR A 32 11.65 -4.49 -0.52
C THR A 32 10.32 -4.95 -1.10
N ALA A 33 9.61 -5.86 -0.40
CA ALA A 33 8.31 -6.35 -0.85
C ALA A 33 7.27 -5.23 -0.99
N ILE A 34 7.26 -4.27 -0.07
CA ILE A 34 6.35 -3.11 -0.15
C ILE A 34 6.72 -2.21 -1.33
N ARG A 35 8.02 -1.96 -1.57
CA ARG A 35 8.46 -1.17 -2.73
C ARG A 35 8.07 -1.82 -4.05
N ASP A 36 8.27 -3.13 -4.16
CA ASP A 36 7.91 -3.92 -5.35
C ASP A 36 6.39 -3.98 -5.57
N LEU A 37 5.61 -4.04 -4.49
CA LEU A 37 4.15 -3.92 -4.57
C LEU A 37 3.72 -2.54 -5.06
N VAL A 38 4.28 -1.47 -4.47
CA VAL A 38 3.86 -0.09 -4.76
C VAL A 38 4.24 0.31 -6.18
N SER A 39 5.41 -0.09 -6.69
CA SER A 39 5.83 0.21 -8.07
C SER A 39 4.87 -0.36 -9.15
N GLN A 40 4.05 -1.34 -8.79
CA GLN A 40 3.06 -1.96 -9.66
C GLN A 40 1.69 -1.28 -9.58
N LEU A 41 1.49 -0.27 -8.74
CA LEU A 41 0.22 0.43 -8.61
C LEU A 41 0.13 1.59 -9.60
N PRO A 42 -1.09 2.06 -9.92
CA PRO A 42 -1.27 3.30 -10.66
C PRO A 42 -0.59 4.50 -9.97
N PRO A 43 -0.38 5.63 -10.67
CA PRO A 43 0.23 6.82 -10.08
C PRO A 43 -0.53 7.38 -8.88
N GLY A 44 0.20 8.00 -7.95
CA GLY A 44 -0.35 8.69 -6.79
C GLY A 44 -0.66 7.78 -5.62
N TRP A 45 -0.14 6.55 -5.58
CA TRP A 45 -0.27 5.66 -4.42
C TRP A 45 1.00 5.72 -3.57
N GLN A 46 0.83 5.80 -2.25
CA GLN A 46 1.92 5.95 -1.29
C GLN A 46 1.79 4.93 -0.16
N ALA A 47 2.89 4.25 0.14
CA ALA A 47 3.02 3.41 1.33
C ALA A 47 3.83 4.12 2.40
N THR A 48 3.26 4.19 3.61
CA THR A 48 3.86 4.88 4.74
C THR A 48 3.87 3.96 5.95
N LYS A 49 5.01 3.94 6.65
CA LYS A 49 5.18 3.26 7.93
C LYS A 49 4.78 4.19 9.08
N LEU A 50 3.87 3.69 9.90
CA LEU A 50 3.49 4.27 11.19
C LEU A 50 4.00 3.36 12.31
N LEU A 51 3.86 3.80 13.56
CA LEU A 51 4.24 3.00 14.71
C LEU A 51 3.36 1.74 14.79
N GLY A 52 3.93 0.59 14.39
CA GLY A 52 3.29 -0.73 14.47
C GLY A 52 2.50 -1.18 13.24
N TYR A 53 2.38 -0.36 12.20
CA TYR A 53 1.64 -0.74 10.98
C TYR A 53 2.12 0.04 9.73
N VAL A 54 1.81 -0.52 8.56
CA VAL A 54 2.02 0.13 7.26
C VAL A 54 0.66 0.44 6.66
N ILE A 55 0.48 1.67 6.19
CA ILE A 55 -0.70 2.09 5.43
C ILE A 55 -0.33 2.31 3.98
N LEU A 56 -1.28 2.02 3.09
CA LEU A 56 -1.23 2.32 1.67
C LEU A 56 -2.44 3.19 1.35
N TYR A 57 -2.21 4.35 0.74
CA TYR A 57 -3.26 5.30 0.41
C TYR A 57 -2.91 6.05 -0.88
N LYS A 58 -3.93 6.57 -1.57
CA LYS A 58 -3.71 7.51 -2.67
C LYS A 58 -3.40 8.88 -2.08
N GLU A 59 -2.41 9.60 -2.60
CA GLU A 59 -2.00 10.93 -2.13
C GLU A 59 -3.15 11.93 -2.25
N THR A 60 -3.98 11.98 -1.21
CA THR A 60 -5.09 12.91 -1.08
C THR A 60 -4.82 13.77 0.15
N ALA A 61 -3.90 14.72 0.04
CA ALA A 61 -3.58 15.77 1.03
C ALA A 61 -3.26 15.32 2.48
N ARG A 62 -3.31 14.02 2.78
CA ARG A 62 -3.06 13.44 4.11
C ARG A 62 -1.59 13.13 4.23
N LEU A 63 -0.86 14.11 4.76
CA LEU A 63 0.53 13.93 5.17
C LEU A 63 0.53 13.52 6.65
N TYR A 64 1.21 12.42 6.95
CA TYR A 64 1.45 11.98 8.33
C TYR A 64 2.85 12.48 8.72
N PRO A 65 2.98 13.58 9.46
CA PRO A 65 4.27 14.25 9.68
C PRO A 65 5.29 13.36 10.41
N ASP A 66 4.82 12.49 11.32
CA ASP A 66 5.67 11.58 12.10
C ASP A 66 5.89 10.22 11.44
N ALA A 67 5.61 10.11 10.15
CA ALA A 67 5.57 8.83 9.45
C ALA A 67 6.67 8.71 8.39
N GLU A 68 7.18 7.49 8.23
CA GLU A 68 8.27 7.21 7.29
C GLU A 68 7.69 6.72 5.95
N VAL A 69 7.92 7.46 4.87
CA VAL A 69 7.51 7.04 3.53
C VAL A 69 8.40 5.90 3.06
N ILE A 70 7.78 4.77 2.67
CA ILE A 70 8.50 3.59 2.19
C ILE A 70 8.67 3.63 0.66
N ALA A 71 7.59 3.99 -0.05
CA ALA A 71 7.48 3.98 -1.50
C ALA A 71 6.28 4.83 -1.97
N TYR A 72 6.34 5.33 -3.20
CA TYR A 72 5.25 6.02 -3.89
C TYR A 72 5.34 5.80 -5.41
N THR A 73 4.24 6.07 -6.14
CA THR A 73 4.13 6.03 -7.62
C THR A 73 3.81 7.37 -8.23
#